data_AF-A0A4R4LV39-F1
#
_entry.id   AF-A0A4R4LV39-F1
#
_cell.length_a   1.000
_cell.length_b   1.000
_cell.length_c   1.000
_cell.angle_alpha   90.00
_cell.angle_beta   90.00
_cell.angle_gamma   90.00
#
_symmetry.space_group_name_H-M   'P 1'
#
loop_
_entity.id
_entity.type
_entity.pdbx_description
1 polymer ?
#
loop_
_entity_poly.entity_id
_entity_poly.type
_entity_poly.pdbx_seq_one_letter_code
_entity_poly.pdbx_strand_id
1 'polypeptide(L)'
;MRLFLERGFDATTVAEVAEAADVSAMTVFRHFPTKEHLVLQDEYDPVIADRVRRRPAGEPLLRRIALSILDGLDDLPPDPHLLLARTRLILETPALRARVWENNHATQRVIAAALPDEDPFAVQVAASACLAAATTAMTRWAEGGGRLDLRTVMAEALEVIVQ
;
A
#
# COMPACT_ATOMS: atom_id res chain seq x y z
N MET A 1 2.54 -12.48 -9.81
CA MET A 1 3.50 -11.46 -10.31
C MET A 1 4.19 -11.84 -11.61
N ARG A 2 4.93 -12.96 -11.70
CA ARG A 2 5.69 -13.34 -12.91
C ARG A 2 4.90 -13.20 -14.23
N LEU A 3 3.73 -13.85 -14.36
CA LEU A 3 2.91 -13.75 -15.58
C LEU A 3 2.49 -12.31 -15.92
N PHE A 4 2.11 -11.51 -14.91
CA PHE A 4 1.76 -10.11 -15.12
C PHE A 4 2.94 -9.26 -15.61
N LEU A 5 4.17 -9.59 -15.21
CA LEU A 5 5.37 -8.90 -15.67
C LEU A 5 5.78 -9.34 -17.08
N GLU A 6 5.57 -10.61 -17.43
CA GLU A 6 5.91 -11.17 -18.75
C GLU A 6 4.91 -10.76 -19.84
N ARG A 7 3.61 -10.74 -19.52
CA ARG A 7 2.53 -10.58 -20.50
C ARG A 7 1.75 -9.27 -20.33
N GLY A 8 1.94 -8.56 -19.23
CA GLY A 8 1.12 -7.42 -18.83
C GLY A 8 -0.09 -7.84 -17.99
N PHE A 9 -0.63 -6.89 -17.20
CA PHE A 9 -1.79 -7.16 -16.35
C PHE A 9 -2.98 -7.56 -17.20
N ASP A 10 -3.42 -6.72 -18.15
CA ASP A 10 -4.66 -6.92 -18.92
C ASP A 10 -4.69 -8.22 -19.72
N ALA A 11 -3.57 -8.59 -20.35
CA ALA A 11 -3.46 -9.80 -21.16
C ALA A 11 -3.37 -11.11 -20.35
N THR A 12 -3.17 -11.04 -19.03
CA THR A 12 -3.10 -12.23 -18.17
C THR A 12 -4.45 -12.50 -17.50
N THR A 13 -4.98 -13.71 -17.63
CA THR A 13 -6.24 -14.11 -16.98
C THR A 13 -6.01 -14.76 -15.62
N VAL A 14 -7.04 -14.76 -14.75
CA VAL A 14 -6.98 -15.48 -13.46
C VAL A 14 -6.84 -16.99 -13.68
N ALA A 15 -7.41 -17.53 -14.77
CA ALA A 15 -7.30 -18.94 -15.12
C ALA A 15 -5.85 -19.33 -15.43
N GLU A 16 -5.13 -18.53 -16.23
CA GLU A 16 -3.70 -18.77 -16.51
C GLU A 16 -2.84 -18.64 -15.25
N VAL A 17 -3.19 -17.73 -14.33
CA VAL A 17 -2.50 -17.63 -13.03
C VAL A 17 -2.77 -18.88 -12.19
N ALA A 18 -4.00 -19.38 -12.18
CA ALA A 18 -4.36 -20.59 -11.45
C ALA A 18 -3.63 -21.82 -11.99
N GLU A 19 -3.60 -21.97 -13.32
CA GLU A 19 -2.86 -23.04 -14.01
C GLU A 19 -1.36 -22.97 -13.69
N ALA A 20 -0.75 -21.79 -13.76
CA ALA A 20 0.66 -21.61 -13.44
C ALA A 20 1.00 -21.83 -11.95
N ALA A 21 -0.01 -21.79 -11.08
CA ALA A 21 0.10 -22.03 -9.64
C ALA A 21 -0.38 -23.44 -9.22
N ASP A 22 -0.73 -24.30 -10.17
CA ASP A 22 -1.24 -25.66 -9.96
C ASP A 22 -2.45 -25.72 -9.01
N VAL A 23 -3.37 -24.75 -9.16
CA VAL A 23 -4.62 -24.66 -8.40
C VAL A 23 -5.80 -24.38 -9.32
N SER A 24 -7.01 -24.67 -8.85
CA SER A 24 -8.22 -24.31 -9.59
C SER A 24 -8.49 -22.80 -9.54
N ALA A 25 -9.11 -22.24 -10.59
CA ALA A 25 -9.56 -20.85 -10.59
C ALA A 25 -10.51 -20.54 -9.41
N MET A 26 -11.34 -21.51 -9.00
CA MET A 26 -12.20 -21.39 -7.81
C MET A 26 -11.38 -21.22 -6.53
N THR A 27 -10.25 -21.92 -6.41
CA THR A 27 -9.32 -21.75 -5.29
C THR A 27 -8.71 -20.36 -5.31
N VAL A 28 -8.31 -19.86 -6.47
CA VAL A 28 -7.80 -18.49 -6.59
C VAL A 28 -8.87 -17.47 -6.16
N PHE A 29 -10.09 -17.54 -6.70
CA PHE A 29 -11.16 -16.59 -6.37
C PHE A 29 -11.59 -16.63 -4.90
N ARG A 30 -11.45 -17.79 -4.23
CA ARG A 30 -11.70 -17.91 -2.78
C ARG A 30 -10.75 -17.04 -1.96
N HIS A 31 -9.51 -16.89 -2.40
CA HIS A 31 -8.49 -16.08 -1.70
C HIS A 31 -8.37 -14.66 -2.28
N PHE A 32 -8.66 -14.49 -3.56
CA PHE A 32 -8.50 -13.25 -4.31
C PHE A 32 -9.79 -12.95 -5.08
N PRO A 33 -10.73 -12.20 -4.50
CA PRO A 33 -12.06 -12.00 -5.08
C PRO A 33 -12.02 -11.35 -6.47
N THR A 34 -10.98 -10.56 -6.76
CA THR A 34 -10.76 -9.95 -8.06
C THR A 34 -9.33 -10.17 -8.53
N LYS A 35 -9.08 -9.97 -9.83
CA LYS A 35 -7.75 -10.09 -10.41
C LYS A 35 -6.77 -9.07 -9.82
N GLU A 36 -7.24 -7.87 -9.47
CA GLU A 36 -6.44 -6.83 -8.83
C GLU A 36 -5.91 -7.29 -7.47
N HIS A 37 -6.67 -8.12 -6.73
CA HIS A 37 -6.22 -8.65 -5.43
C HIS A 37 -4.98 -9.55 -5.57
N LEU A 38 -4.75 -10.19 -6.73
CA LEU A 38 -3.52 -10.95 -6.99
C LEU A 38 -2.28 -10.06 -7.04
N VAL A 39 -2.46 -8.75 -7.26
CA VAL A 39 -1.40 -7.75 -7.27
C VAL A 39 -1.45 -6.87 -6.01
N LEU A 40 -2.61 -6.62 -5.44
CA LEU A 40 -2.86 -5.66 -4.36
C LEU A 40 -3.67 -6.33 -3.23
N GLN A 41 -3.07 -7.29 -2.55
CA GLN A 41 -3.63 -7.81 -1.30
C GLN A 41 -3.29 -6.87 -0.15
N ASP A 42 -4.30 -6.51 0.64
CA ASP A 42 -4.19 -5.56 1.74
C ASP A 42 -3.97 -6.28 3.08
N GLU A 43 -2.76 -6.81 3.28
CA GLU A 43 -2.40 -7.53 4.51
C GLU A 43 -1.89 -6.60 5.62
N TYR A 44 -1.65 -5.32 5.32
CA TYR A 44 -0.94 -4.40 6.21
C TYR A 44 -1.87 -3.56 7.09
N ASP A 45 -3.15 -3.45 6.74
CA ASP A 45 -4.15 -2.67 7.48
C ASP A 45 -4.19 -2.96 8.99
N PRO A 46 -4.25 -4.23 9.45
CA PRO A 46 -4.23 -4.54 10.88
C PRO A 46 -2.94 -4.08 11.58
N VAL A 47 -1.80 -4.18 10.89
CA VAL A 47 -0.49 -3.79 11.41
C VAL A 47 -0.38 -2.27 11.52
N ILE A 48 -0.86 -1.54 10.51
CA ILE A 48 -0.91 -0.07 10.52
C ILE A 48 -1.79 0.42 11.67
N ALA A 49 -2.99 -0.14 11.84
CA ALA A 49 -3.87 0.21 12.97
C ALA A 49 -3.21 -0.04 14.33
N ASP A 50 -2.53 -1.17 14.50
CA ASP A 50 -1.84 -1.50 15.73
C ASP A 50 -0.66 -0.55 16.03
N ARG A 51 0.16 -0.21 15.03
CA ARG A 51 1.24 0.79 15.16
C ARG A 51 0.70 2.15 15.57
N VAL A 52 -0.34 2.64 14.88
CA VAL A 52 -0.94 3.94 15.18
C VAL A 52 -1.51 3.98 16.61
N ARG A 53 -2.17 2.90 17.03
CA ARG A 53 -2.75 2.78 18.38
C ARG A 53 -1.69 2.79 19.49
N ARG A 54 -0.53 2.16 19.26
CA ARG A 54 0.54 2.05 20.27
C ARG A 54 1.33 3.35 20.48
N ARG A 55 1.15 4.34 19.60
CA ARG A 55 1.86 5.62 19.72
C ARG A 55 1.27 6.51 20.81
N PRO A 56 2.11 7.29 21.53
CA PRO A 56 1.64 8.17 22.59
C PRO A 56 0.57 9.17 22.10
N ALA A 57 -0.51 9.34 22.87
CA ALA A 57 -1.58 10.28 22.54
C ALA A 57 -1.14 11.76 22.53
N GLY A 58 -0.02 12.09 23.19
CA GLY A 58 0.53 13.44 23.22
C GLY A 58 1.26 13.87 21.94
N GLU A 59 1.48 12.96 20.99
CA GLU A 59 2.04 13.30 19.68
C GLU A 59 0.95 13.84 18.73
N PRO A 60 1.25 14.84 17.88
CA PRO A 60 0.32 15.28 16.85
C PRO A 60 -0.15 14.12 15.96
N LEU A 61 -1.47 14.05 15.68
CA LEU A 61 -2.09 12.98 14.89
C LEU A 61 -1.34 12.66 13.59
N LEU A 62 -0.98 13.71 12.84
CA LEU A 62 -0.28 13.58 11.57
C LEU A 62 1.09 12.92 11.74
N ARG A 63 1.84 13.30 12.79
CA ARG A 63 3.14 12.71 13.11
C ARG A 63 2.99 11.25 13.52
N ARG A 64 1.96 10.91 14.32
CA ARG A 64 1.69 9.53 14.75
C ARG A 64 1.44 8.62 13.55
N ILE A 65 0.60 9.06 12.62
CA ILE A 65 0.26 8.28 11.43
C ILE A 65 1.45 8.21 10.47
N ALA A 66 2.12 9.33 10.20
CA ALA A 66 3.28 9.40 9.31
C ALA A 66 4.38 8.42 9.74
N LEU A 67 4.78 8.47 11.00
CA LEU A 67 5.82 7.59 11.51
C LEU A 67 5.36 6.11 11.54
N SER A 68 4.06 5.83 11.77
CA SER A 68 3.53 4.45 11.68
C SER A 68 3.61 3.88 10.26
N ILE A 69 3.42 4.72 9.24
CA ILE A 69 3.60 4.34 7.83
C ILE A 69 5.08 4.12 7.52
N LEU A 70 5.96 4.98 8.04
CA LEU A 70 7.41 4.84 7.88
C LEU A 70 7.96 3.56 8.52
N ASP A 71 7.45 3.18 9.69
CA ASP A 71 7.75 1.91 10.36
C ASP A 71 7.23 0.71 9.55
N GLY A 72 6.16 0.89 8.75
CA GLY A 72 5.61 -0.14 7.87
C GLY A 72 6.48 -0.52 6.68
N LEU A 73 7.51 0.27 6.37
CA LEU A 73 8.50 -0.13 5.38
C LEU A 73 9.27 -1.39 5.81
N ASP A 74 9.37 -1.68 7.11
CA ASP A 74 10.06 -2.87 7.61
C ASP A 74 9.29 -4.17 7.33
N ASP A 75 8.00 -4.09 6.99
CA ASP A 75 7.18 -5.25 6.60
C ASP A 75 7.18 -5.50 5.09
N LEU A 76 7.81 -4.62 4.30
CA LEU A 76 7.85 -4.78 2.86
C LEU A 76 8.64 -6.03 2.47
N PRO A 77 8.31 -6.66 1.31
CA PRO A 77 9.06 -7.80 0.82
C PRO A 77 10.57 -7.49 0.76
N PRO A 78 11.43 -8.44 1.16
CA PRO A 78 12.86 -8.21 1.21
C PRO A 78 13.51 -8.07 -0.18
N ASP A 79 12.79 -8.42 -1.26
CA ASP A 79 13.23 -8.26 -2.65
C ASP A 79 12.80 -6.88 -3.21
N PRO A 80 13.73 -5.91 -3.33
CA PRO A 80 13.42 -4.58 -3.84
C PRO A 80 13.08 -4.59 -5.33
N HIS A 81 13.57 -5.57 -6.10
CA HIS A 81 13.27 -5.69 -7.52
C HIS A 81 11.82 -6.12 -7.74
N LEU A 82 11.32 -7.06 -6.94
CA LEU A 82 9.92 -7.44 -6.96
C LEU A 82 9.01 -6.28 -6.56
N LEU A 83 9.38 -5.54 -5.51
CA LEU A 83 8.65 -4.35 -5.09
C LEU A 83 8.61 -3.31 -6.22
N LEU A 84 9.75 -3.04 -6.87
CA LEU A 84 9.84 -2.08 -7.97
C LEU A 84 8.98 -2.51 -9.16
N ALA A 85 9.05 -3.78 -9.54
CA ALA A 85 8.27 -4.32 -10.64
C ALA A 85 6.77 -4.27 -10.35
N ARG A 86 6.35 -4.56 -9.10
CA ARG A 86 4.96 -4.42 -8.64
C ARG A 86 4.49 -2.97 -8.72
N THR A 87 5.28 -2.02 -8.21
CA THR A 87 4.93 -0.60 -8.24
C THR A 87 4.81 -0.09 -9.66
N ARG A 88 5.71 -0.46 -10.57
CA ARG A 88 5.60 -0.10 -12.00
C ARG A 88 4.34 -0.66 -12.65
N LEU A 89 4.04 -1.94 -12.43
CA LEU A 89 2.82 -2.56 -12.94
C LEU A 89 1.57 -1.80 -12.49
N ILE A 90 1.52 -1.38 -11.22
CA ILE A 90 0.45 -0.55 -10.68
C ILE A 90 0.39 0.80 -11.39
N LEU A 91 1.52 1.51 -11.51
CA LEU A 91 1.58 2.83 -12.13
C LEU A 91 1.21 2.79 -13.62
N GLU A 92 1.46 1.70 -14.33
CA GLU A 92 1.14 1.55 -15.76
C GLU A 92 -0.31 1.10 -16.00
N THR A 93 -0.95 0.47 -15.00
CA THR A 93 -2.29 -0.15 -15.17
C THR A 93 -3.40 0.67 -14.48
N PRO A 94 -4.35 1.28 -15.22
CA PRO A 94 -5.41 2.12 -14.63
C PRO A 94 -6.26 1.41 -13.57
N ALA A 95 -6.64 0.15 -13.78
CA ALA A 95 -7.45 -0.61 -12.83
C ALA A 95 -6.71 -0.83 -11.49
N LEU A 96 -5.39 -1.03 -11.53
CA LEU A 96 -4.58 -1.16 -10.31
C LEU A 96 -4.43 0.17 -9.57
N ARG A 97 -4.29 1.29 -10.28
CA ARG A 97 -4.29 2.62 -9.64
C ARG A 97 -5.62 2.91 -8.93
N ALA A 98 -6.74 2.58 -9.55
CA ALA A 98 -8.06 2.70 -8.94
C ALA A 98 -8.17 1.83 -7.68
N ARG A 99 -7.67 0.59 -7.74
CA ARG A 99 -7.62 -0.30 -6.57
C ARG A 99 -6.75 0.25 -5.43
N VAL A 100 -5.60 0.86 -5.72
CA VAL A 100 -4.78 1.51 -4.68
C VAL A 100 -5.55 2.62 -3.98
N TRP A 101 -6.33 3.42 -4.73
CA TRP A 101 -7.19 4.43 -4.13
C TRP A 101 -8.27 3.83 -3.23
N GLU A 102 -8.93 2.75 -3.66
CA GLU A 102 -9.92 2.02 -2.85
C GLU A 102 -9.29 1.44 -1.57
N ASN A 103 -8.11 0.84 -1.66
CA ASN A 103 -7.38 0.30 -0.52
C ASN A 103 -6.99 1.42 0.45
N ASN A 104 -6.41 2.52 -0.02
CA ASN A 104 -6.09 3.68 0.82
C ASN A 104 -7.34 4.21 1.56
N HIS A 105 -8.50 4.25 0.90
CA HIS A 105 -9.76 4.64 1.54
C HIS A 105 -10.23 3.61 2.58
N ALA A 106 -9.95 2.32 2.40
CA ALA A 106 -10.17 1.30 3.43
C ALA A 106 -9.23 1.50 4.62
N THR A 107 -7.92 1.69 4.37
CA THR A 107 -6.90 1.95 5.39
C THR A 107 -7.24 3.18 6.24
N GLN A 108 -7.76 4.26 5.64
CA GLN A 108 -8.23 5.44 6.39
C GLN A 108 -9.27 5.09 7.46
N ARG A 109 -10.24 4.22 7.11
CA ARG A 109 -11.28 3.78 8.06
C ARG A 109 -10.70 2.89 9.15
N VAL A 110 -9.73 2.05 8.80
CA VAL A 110 -9.02 1.18 9.75
C VAL A 110 -8.21 2.01 10.75
N ILE A 111 -7.50 3.06 10.30
CA ILE A 111 -6.79 4.01 11.16
C ILE A 111 -7.77 4.76 12.07
N ALA A 112 -8.89 5.24 11.53
CA ALA A 112 -9.92 5.92 12.32
C ALA A 112 -10.48 5.02 13.43
N ALA A 113 -10.78 3.76 13.13
CA ALA A 113 -11.25 2.78 14.11
C ALA A 113 -10.19 2.45 15.18
N ALA A 114 -8.90 2.65 14.89
CA ALA A 114 -7.82 2.43 15.85
C ALA A 114 -7.63 3.57 16.85
N LEU A 115 -8.25 4.74 16.60
CA LEU A 115 -8.13 5.97 17.39
C LEU A 115 -9.50 6.48 17.85
N PRO A 116 -10.22 5.73 18.72
CA PRO A 116 -11.61 6.06 19.08
C PRO A 116 -11.76 7.34 19.91
N ASP A 117 -10.70 7.79 20.58
CA ASP A 117 -10.70 8.98 21.43
C ASP A 117 -10.40 10.29 20.67
N GLU A 118 -10.03 10.18 19.38
CA GLU A 118 -9.67 11.30 18.53
C GLU A 118 -10.87 11.76 17.68
N ASP A 119 -10.85 13.02 17.22
CA ASP A 119 -11.89 13.50 16.31
C ASP A 119 -11.85 12.73 14.97
N PRO A 120 -12.95 12.07 14.55
CA PRO A 120 -12.96 11.24 13.35
C PRO A 120 -12.58 11.99 12.07
N PHE A 121 -12.97 13.26 11.94
CA PHE A 121 -12.64 14.06 10.78
C PHE A 121 -11.14 14.41 10.76
N ALA A 122 -10.57 14.82 11.89
CA ALA A 122 -9.13 15.06 12.03
C ALA A 122 -8.30 13.81 11.69
N VAL A 123 -8.70 12.62 12.18
CA VAL A 123 -8.01 11.36 11.86
C VAL A 123 -8.12 11.05 10.37
N GLN A 124 -9.29 11.23 9.77
CA GLN A 124 -9.47 10.99 8.33
C GLN A 124 -8.60 11.94 7.48
N VAL A 125 -8.54 13.22 7.83
CA VAL A 125 -7.67 14.20 7.13
C VAL A 125 -6.21 13.81 7.26
N ALA A 126 -5.75 13.49 8.47
CA ALA A 126 -4.36 13.12 8.72
C ALA A 126 -3.98 11.82 7.99
N ALA A 127 -4.81 10.78 8.08
CA ALA A 127 -4.60 9.53 7.37
C ALA A 127 -4.57 9.72 5.84
N SER A 128 -5.49 10.53 5.30
CA SER A 128 -5.54 10.84 3.87
C SER A 128 -4.26 11.53 3.40
N ALA A 129 -3.79 12.53 4.15
CA ALA A 129 -2.56 13.25 3.83
C ALA A 129 -1.33 12.32 3.86
N CYS A 130 -1.18 11.49 4.90
CA CYS A 130 -0.05 10.58 4.99
C CYS A 130 -0.05 9.50 3.90
N LEU A 131 -1.20 8.91 3.57
CA LEU A 131 -1.31 7.91 2.49
C LEU A 131 -1.05 8.51 1.11
N ALA A 132 -1.47 9.76 0.88
CA ALA A 132 -1.14 10.49 -0.34
C ALA A 132 0.36 10.78 -0.45
N ALA A 133 1.00 11.23 0.64
CA ALA A 133 2.44 11.42 0.70
C ALA A 133 3.20 10.10 0.44
N ALA A 134 2.74 8.99 1.03
CA ALA A 134 3.34 7.68 0.83
C ALA A 134 3.20 7.16 -0.61
N THR A 135 2.03 7.35 -1.23
CA THR A 135 1.80 7.01 -2.63
C THR A 135 2.71 7.83 -3.55
N THR A 136 2.90 9.12 -3.24
CA THR A 136 3.80 10.03 -3.98
C THR A 136 5.25 9.58 -3.85
N ALA A 137 5.71 9.22 -2.64
CA ALA A 137 7.04 8.70 -2.40
C ALA A 137 7.32 7.39 -3.17
N MET A 138 6.38 6.44 -3.13
CA MET A 138 6.46 5.19 -3.88
C MET A 138 6.56 5.43 -5.39
N THR A 139 5.82 6.41 -5.90
CA THR A 139 5.84 6.79 -7.32
C THR A 139 7.21 7.35 -7.71
N ARG A 140 7.71 8.34 -6.95
CA ARG A 140 9.04 8.93 -7.16
C ARG A 140 10.16 7.89 -7.09
N TRP A 141 10.08 6.97 -6.13
CA TRP A 141 11.03 5.87 -6.00
C TRP A 141 11.03 4.95 -7.24
N ALA A 142 9.85 4.60 -7.76
CA ALA A 142 9.70 3.74 -8.92
C ALA A 142 10.15 4.40 -10.23
N GLU A 143 9.82 5.68 -10.43
CA GLU A 143 10.29 6.51 -11.55
C GLU A 143 11.82 6.68 -11.52
N GLY A 144 12.40 6.80 -10.32
CA GLY A 144 13.85 6.77 -10.09
C GLY A 144 14.51 5.41 -10.35
N GLY A 145 13.71 4.40 -10.72
CA GLY A 145 14.15 3.04 -11.01
C GLY A 145 14.59 2.24 -9.78
N GLY A 146 14.07 2.59 -8.61
CA GLY A 146 14.41 1.94 -7.34
C GLY A 146 15.83 2.22 -6.86
N ARG A 147 16.54 3.18 -7.47
CA ARG A 147 17.91 3.56 -7.10
C ARG A 147 17.98 4.48 -5.88
N LEU A 148 16.88 5.15 -5.57
CA LEU A 148 16.75 5.96 -4.38
C LEU A 148 16.50 5.03 -3.18
N ASP A 149 16.98 5.44 -2.01
CA ASP A 149 16.61 4.77 -0.76
C ASP A 149 15.13 5.05 -0.46
N LEU A 150 14.30 4.00 -0.48
CA LEU A 150 12.86 4.14 -0.34
C LEU A 150 12.48 4.77 1.01
N ARG A 151 13.19 4.39 2.08
CA ARG A 151 12.95 4.93 3.42
C ARG A 151 13.22 6.42 3.48
N THR A 152 14.30 6.88 2.88
CA THR A 152 14.64 8.30 2.76
C THR A 152 13.58 9.06 1.95
N VAL A 153 13.19 8.56 0.78
CA VAL A 153 12.16 9.23 -0.05
C VAL A 153 10.80 9.29 0.65
N MET A 154 10.44 8.23 1.38
CA MET A 154 9.22 8.17 2.19
C MET A 154 9.26 9.19 3.34
N ALA A 155 10.36 9.23 4.09
CA ALA A 155 10.56 10.19 5.17
C ALA A 155 10.51 11.63 4.66
N GLU A 156 11.18 11.94 3.54
CA GLU A 156 11.11 13.27 2.90
C GLU A 156 9.66 13.67 2.57
N ALA A 157 8.88 12.77 1.97
CA ALA A 157 7.50 13.08 1.59
C ALA A 157 6.59 13.29 2.81
N LEU A 158 6.78 12.51 3.87
CA LEU A 158 6.01 12.64 5.10
C LEU A 158 6.41 13.88 5.90
N GLU A 159 7.68 14.29 5.88
CA GLU A 159 8.14 15.49 6.58
C GLU A 159 7.50 16.76 6.00
N VAL A 160 7.27 16.82 4.68
CA VAL A 160 6.61 17.96 4.01
C VAL A 160 5.24 18.29 4.60
N ILE A 161 4.50 17.28 5.06
CA ILE A 161 3.15 17.48 5.61
C ILE A 161 3.15 17.67 7.13
N VAL A 162 4.20 17.26 7.85
CA VAL A 162 4.26 17.30 9.33
C VAL A 162 4.77 18.65 9.87
N GLN A 163 5.20 19.57 9.00
CA GLN A 163 5.70 20.91 9.38
C GLN A 163 4.65 21.81 10.03
#